data_AF-A0A519IDT5-F1
#
_entry.id   AF-A0A519IDT5-F1
#
_cell.length_a   1.000
_cell.length_b   1.000
_cell.length_c   1.000
_cell.angle_alpha   90.00
_cell.angle_beta   90.00
_cell.angle_gamma   90.00
#
_symmetry.space_group_name_H-M   'P 1'
#
loop_
_entity.id
_entity.type
_entity.pdbx_description
1 polymer ?
#
loop_
_entity_poly.entity_id
_entity_poly.type
_entity_poly.pdbx_seq_one_letter_code
_entity_poly.pdbx_strand_id
1 'polypeptide(L)'
;SQVVATMDQISHSSRKINEIIGTIDGIAFQTNILALNAAVEAARAGEQGRGFAVVAGEVRLLAQRSAEAAKEIKSLISASVERVDSGTLQVQAAGATMTEIVASVQRVTDIIGEISAAAREQSEGIGVVNGSVVQLDQMTQQNAALVEESAAAAESLREQSGRMAESIGVFRLSSTAPRSTASRTPAPKRVTSTASTAAAPRATAPARPAAKPAAKPARVAPPKADAAPAPAPAPARAAQAAGEDGDWETF
;
A
#
# COMPACT_ATOMS: atom_id res chain seq x y z
N SER A 1 12.48 -19.18 -17.50
CA SER A 1 12.20 -20.60 -17.23
C SER A 1 13.33 -21.56 -17.57
N GLN A 2 14.60 -21.15 -17.52
CA GLN A 2 15.72 -22.03 -17.87
C GLN A 2 15.86 -23.22 -16.89
N VAL A 3 15.60 -23.00 -15.60
CA VAL A 3 15.64 -24.06 -14.58
C VAL A 3 14.57 -25.15 -14.83
N VAL A 4 13.33 -24.76 -15.17
CA VAL A 4 12.26 -25.71 -15.50
C VAL A 4 12.62 -26.52 -16.74
N ALA A 5 13.15 -25.87 -17.78
CA ALA A 5 13.61 -26.57 -18.98
C ALA A 5 14.73 -27.58 -18.68
N THR A 6 15.68 -27.23 -17.81
CA THR A 6 16.72 -28.17 -17.36
C THR A 6 16.14 -29.35 -16.59
N MET A 7 15.16 -29.13 -15.72
CA MET A 7 14.50 -30.23 -14.98
C MET A 7 13.74 -31.17 -15.91
N ASP A 8 13.04 -30.64 -16.92
CA ASP A 8 12.39 -31.45 -17.95
C ASP A 8 13.40 -32.30 -18.75
N GLN A 9 14.56 -31.72 -19.10
CA GLN A 9 15.64 -32.46 -19.76
C GLN A 9 16.22 -33.57 -18.87
N ILE A 10 16.35 -33.34 -17.57
CA ILE A 10 16.80 -34.36 -16.60
C ILE A 10 15.75 -35.48 -16.49
N SER A 11 14.46 -35.14 -16.41
CA SER A 11 13.35 -36.11 -16.37
C SER A 11 13.32 -36.97 -17.64
N HIS A 12 13.48 -36.35 -18.81
CA HIS A 12 13.55 -37.05 -20.09
C HIS A 12 14.77 -37.99 -20.17
N SER A 13 15.95 -37.50 -19.77
CA SER A 13 17.17 -38.29 -19.75
C SER A 13 17.07 -39.49 -18.80
N SER A 14 16.45 -39.30 -17.63
CA SER A 14 16.22 -40.36 -16.64
C SER A 14 15.26 -41.44 -17.15
N ARG A 15 14.20 -41.05 -17.88
CA ARG A 15 13.30 -42.02 -18.55
C ARG A 15 14.04 -42.86 -19.60
N LYS A 16 14.87 -42.22 -20.42
CA LYS A 16 15.71 -42.92 -21.40
C LYS A 16 16.68 -43.90 -20.75
N ILE A 17 17.27 -43.53 -19.61
CA ILE A 17 18.10 -44.44 -18.82
C ILE A 17 17.26 -45.64 -18.36
N ASN A 18 16.05 -45.44 -17.84
CA ASN A 18 15.16 -46.52 -17.40
C ASN A 18 14.85 -47.52 -18.54
N GLU A 19 14.58 -47.03 -19.75
CA GLU A 19 14.40 -47.86 -20.95
C GLU A 19 15.65 -48.70 -21.26
N ILE A 20 16.84 -48.10 -21.23
CA ILE A 20 18.12 -48.80 -21.45
C ILE A 20 18.33 -49.89 -20.39
N ILE A 21 18.09 -49.58 -19.11
CA ILE A 21 18.19 -50.58 -18.03
C ILE A 21 17.20 -51.73 -18.25
N GLY A 22 16.00 -51.44 -18.75
CA GLY A 22 15.04 -52.47 -19.16
C GLY A 22 15.58 -53.40 -20.25
N THR A 23 16.28 -52.87 -21.25
CA THR A 23 16.95 -53.69 -22.28
C THR A 23 18.08 -54.55 -21.70
N ILE A 24 18.85 -54.02 -20.74
CA ILE A 24 19.94 -54.77 -20.06
C ILE A 24 19.37 -55.93 -19.23
N ASP A 25 18.29 -55.72 -18.49
CA ASP A 25 17.59 -56.81 -17.76
C ASP A 25 17.08 -57.89 -18.73
N GLY A 26 16.56 -57.47 -19.90
CA GLY A 26 16.19 -58.39 -20.98
C GLY A 26 17.36 -59.22 -21.52
N ILE A 27 18.53 -58.61 -21.73
CA ILE A 27 19.76 -59.30 -22.16
C ILE A 27 20.24 -60.27 -21.07
N ALA A 28 20.19 -59.86 -19.81
CA ALA A 28 20.55 -60.71 -18.67
C ALA A 28 19.63 -61.94 -18.60
N PHE A 29 18.32 -61.76 -18.80
CA PHE A 29 17.36 -62.86 -18.85
C PHE A 29 17.65 -63.82 -20.01
N GLN A 30 17.88 -63.31 -21.23
CA GLN A 30 18.23 -64.14 -22.39
C GLN A 30 19.53 -64.93 -22.16
N THR A 31 20.54 -64.29 -21.58
CA THR A 31 21.83 -64.93 -21.24
C THR A 31 21.64 -66.05 -20.22
N ASN A 32 20.77 -65.84 -19.22
CA ASN A 32 20.41 -66.86 -18.23
C ASN A 32 19.71 -68.06 -18.88
N ILE A 33 18.82 -67.86 -19.87
CA ILE A 33 18.18 -68.96 -20.61
C ILE A 33 19.19 -69.71 -21.50
N LEU A 34 20.07 -68.98 -22.19
CA LEU A 34 21.15 -69.58 -23.00
C LEU A 34 22.10 -70.45 -22.15
N ALA A 35 22.48 -69.96 -20.97
CA ALA A 35 23.33 -70.68 -20.02
C ALA A 35 22.63 -71.95 -19.50
N LEU A 36 21.33 -71.89 -19.23
CA LEU A 36 20.55 -73.07 -18.85
C LEU A 36 20.55 -74.12 -19.97
N ASN A 37 20.30 -73.71 -21.22
CA ASN A 37 20.33 -74.63 -22.37
C ASN A 37 21.71 -75.25 -22.55
N ALA A 38 22.79 -74.47 -22.39
CA ALA A 38 24.16 -74.97 -22.46
C ALA A 38 24.46 -75.99 -21.33
N ALA A 39 23.97 -75.76 -20.12
CA ALA A 39 24.11 -76.71 -19.02
C ALA A 39 23.39 -78.04 -19.30
N VAL A 40 22.22 -78.00 -19.94
CA VAL A 40 21.48 -79.20 -20.35
C VAL A 40 22.23 -79.98 -21.43
N GLU A 41 22.76 -79.28 -22.45
CA GLU A 41 23.51 -79.94 -23.53
C GLU A 41 24.84 -80.51 -23.01
N ALA A 42 25.49 -79.83 -22.06
CA ALA A 42 26.68 -80.32 -21.37
C ALA A 42 26.39 -81.60 -20.56
N ALA A 43 25.24 -81.67 -19.88
CA ALA A 43 24.80 -82.89 -19.20
C ALA A 43 24.54 -84.03 -20.19
N ARG A 44 24.00 -83.72 -21.38
CA ARG A 44 23.74 -84.70 -22.44
C ARG A 44 25.02 -85.26 -23.06
N ALA A 45 26.08 -84.47 -23.14
CA ALA A 45 27.41 -84.89 -23.61
C ALA A 45 28.19 -85.75 -22.59
N GLY A 46 27.65 -85.94 -21.38
CA GLY A 46 28.26 -86.77 -20.33
C GLY A 46 29.62 -86.24 -19.87
N GLU A 47 30.62 -87.12 -19.81
CA GLU A 47 31.98 -86.79 -19.34
C GLU A 47 32.67 -85.71 -20.19
N GLN A 48 32.39 -85.67 -21.50
CA GLN A 48 32.98 -84.68 -22.42
C GLN A 48 32.41 -83.27 -22.19
N GLY A 49 31.24 -83.16 -21.57
CA GLY A 49 30.56 -81.89 -21.27
C GLY A 49 30.95 -81.26 -19.93
N ARG A 50 31.76 -81.92 -19.09
CA ARG A 50 32.06 -81.46 -17.72
C ARG A 50 32.61 -80.02 -17.67
N GLY A 51 33.55 -79.67 -18.55
CA GLY A 51 34.10 -78.32 -18.63
C GLY A 51 33.06 -77.28 -19.06
N PHE A 52 32.21 -77.62 -20.03
CA PHE A 52 31.14 -76.74 -20.50
C PHE A 52 30.05 -76.52 -19.45
N ALA A 53 29.74 -77.54 -18.63
CA ALA A 53 28.76 -77.42 -17.54
C ALA A 53 29.19 -76.38 -16.49
N VAL A 54 30.49 -76.32 -16.15
CA VAL A 54 31.02 -75.33 -15.20
C VAL A 54 30.92 -73.92 -15.78
N VAL A 55 31.32 -73.73 -17.04
CA VAL A 55 31.22 -72.42 -17.72
C VAL A 55 29.76 -71.98 -17.82
N ALA A 56 28.83 -72.88 -18.15
CA ALA A 56 27.41 -72.58 -18.20
C ALA A 56 26.86 -72.15 -16.83
N GLY A 57 27.32 -72.78 -15.74
CA GLY A 57 26.98 -72.36 -14.37
C GLY A 57 27.47 -70.95 -14.04
N GLU A 58 28.72 -70.63 -14.39
CA GLU A 58 29.32 -69.31 -14.13
C GLU A 58 28.62 -68.20 -14.95
N VAL A 59 28.33 -68.46 -16.24
CA VAL A 59 27.59 -67.52 -17.10
C VAL A 59 26.18 -67.28 -16.55
N ARG A 60 25.52 -68.33 -16.03
CA ARG A 60 24.20 -68.20 -15.40
C ARG A 60 24.25 -67.32 -14.15
N LEU A 61 25.25 -67.53 -13.28
CA LEU A 61 25.44 -66.74 -12.07
C LEU A 61 25.70 -65.26 -12.41
N LEU A 62 26.53 -65.00 -13.42
CA LEU A 62 26.83 -63.64 -13.89
C LEU A 62 25.59 -62.94 -14.47
N ALA A 63 24.76 -63.68 -15.22
CA ALA A 63 23.50 -63.17 -15.74
C ALA A 63 22.51 -62.83 -14.61
N GLN A 64 22.39 -63.68 -13.59
CA GLN A 64 21.55 -63.39 -12.41
C GLN A 64 22.03 -62.15 -11.65
N ARG A 65 23.34 -62.01 -11.41
CA ARG A 65 23.92 -60.81 -10.79
C ARG A 65 23.67 -59.55 -11.61
N SER A 66 23.75 -59.65 -12.94
CA SER A 66 23.48 -58.52 -13.84
C SER A 66 22.01 -58.07 -13.78
N ALA A 67 21.07 -59.03 -13.71
CA ALA A 67 19.64 -58.75 -13.57
C ALA A 67 19.32 -58.09 -12.21
N GLU A 68 19.96 -58.54 -11.13
CA GLU A 68 19.81 -57.93 -9.80
C GLU A 68 20.32 -56.49 -9.78
N ALA A 69 21.53 -56.25 -10.31
CA ALA A 69 22.09 -54.90 -10.44
C ALA A 69 21.21 -53.98 -11.32
N ALA A 70 20.67 -54.51 -12.43
CA ALA A 70 19.74 -53.75 -13.29
C ALA A 70 18.47 -53.33 -12.52
N LYS A 71 17.91 -54.20 -11.69
CA LYS A 71 16.74 -53.86 -10.84
C LYS A 71 17.06 -52.79 -9.81
N GLU A 72 18.23 -52.86 -9.15
CA GLU A 72 18.66 -51.83 -8.20
C GLU A 72 18.81 -50.47 -8.88
N ILE A 73 19.47 -50.42 -10.04
CA ILE A 73 19.62 -49.19 -10.82
C ILE A 73 18.24 -48.64 -11.24
N LYS A 74 17.33 -49.52 -11.69
CA LYS A 74 15.98 -49.12 -12.07
C LYS A 74 15.21 -48.48 -10.90
N SER A 75 15.35 -49.03 -9.69
CA SER A 75 14.76 -48.48 -8.48
C SER A 75 15.31 -47.09 -8.17
N LEU A 76 16.64 -46.93 -8.19
CA LEU A 76 17.30 -45.64 -7.93
C LEU A 76 16.92 -44.57 -8.97
N ILE A 77 16.83 -44.94 -10.25
CA ILE A 77 16.41 -44.01 -11.31
C ILE A 77 14.95 -43.61 -11.14
N SER A 78 14.06 -44.55 -10.80
CA SER A 78 12.65 -44.24 -10.54
C SER A 78 12.49 -43.25 -9.38
N ALA A 79 13.21 -43.48 -8.28
CA ALA A 79 13.23 -42.54 -7.15
C ALA A 79 13.81 -41.16 -7.53
N SER A 80 14.82 -41.11 -8.40
CA SER A 80 15.37 -39.86 -8.91
C SER A 80 14.36 -39.08 -9.77
N VAL A 81 13.58 -39.77 -10.61
CA VAL A 81 12.50 -39.15 -11.41
C VAL A 81 11.45 -38.52 -10.49
N GLU A 82 10.97 -39.24 -9.48
CA GLU A 82 10.00 -38.72 -8.51
C GLU A 82 10.51 -37.46 -7.80
N ARG A 83 11.79 -37.44 -7.40
CA ARG A 83 12.41 -36.26 -6.78
C ARG A 83 12.51 -35.07 -7.74
N VAL A 84 12.86 -35.31 -9.01
CA VAL A 84 12.94 -34.26 -10.03
C VAL A 84 11.55 -33.69 -10.32
N ASP A 85 10.52 -34.53 -10.42
CA ASP A 85 9.15 -34.08 -10.65
C ASP A 85 8.64 -33.22 -9.47
N SER A 86 8.89 -33.67 -8.23
CA SER A 86 8.58 -32.88 -7.02
C SER A 86 9.34 -31.54 -6.98
N GLY A 87 10.64 -31.56 -7.29
CA GLY A 87 11.45 -30.34 -7.39
C GLY A 87 10.96 -29.38 -8.47
N THR A 88 10.46 -29.90 -9.60
CA THR A 88 9.90 -29.11 -10.69
C THR A 88 8.66 -28.35 -10.24
N LEU A 89 7.76 -29.00 -9.49
CA LEU A 89 6.57 -28.35 -8.92
C LEU A 89 6.95 -27.23 -7.94
N GLN A 90 7.94 -27.45 -7.08
CA GLN A 90 8.41 -26.42 -6.14
C GLN A 90 9.02 -25.22 -6.86
N VAL A 91 9.82 -25.46 -7.91
CA VAL A 91 10.40 -24.38 -8.72
C VAL A 91 9.32 -23.61 -9.48
N GLN A 92 8.28 -24.28 -9.99
CA GLN A 92 7.15 -23.60 -10.62
C GLN A 92 6.39 -22.70 -9.63
N ALA A 93 6.12 -23.20 -8.42
CA ALA A 93 5.50 -22.42 -7.35
C ALA A 93 6.36 -21.20 -6.97
N ALA A 94 7.67 -21.38 -6.81
CA ALA A 94 8.61 -20.28 -6.57
C ALA A 94 8.65 -19.27 -7.73
N GLY A 95 8.52 -19.73 -8.98
CA GLY A 95 8.42 -18.86 -10.15
C GLY A 95 7.15 -18.00 -10.13
N ALA A 96 6.01 -18.57 -9.70
CA ALA A 96 4.76 -17.84 -9.54
C ALA A 96 4.87 -16.76 -8.45
N THR A 97 5.42 -17.09 -7.28
CA THR A 97 5.59 -16.10 -6.19
C THR A 97 6.56 -14.99 -6.58
N MET A 98 7.63 -15.28 -7.33
CA MET A 98 8.51 -14.24 -7.87
C MET A 98 7.78 -13.30 -8.83
N THR A 99 6.83 -13.82 -9.63
CA THR A 99 5.99 -12.99 -10.51
C THR A 99 5.08 -12.06 -9.71
N GLU A 100 4.49 -12.55 -8.62
CA GLU A 100 3.70 -11.74 -7.69
C GLU A 100 4.52 -10.66 -7.00
N ILE A 101 5.78 -10.96 -6.64
CA ILE A 101 6.72 -9.99 -6.09
C ILE A 101 6.99 -8.88 -7.11
N VAL A 102 7.32 -9.23 -8.35
CA VAL A 102 7.56 -8.25 -9.43
C VAL A 102 6.33 -7.35 -9.63
N ALA A 103 5.13 -7.94 -9.68
CA ALA A 103 3.89 -7.16 -9.79
C ALA A 103 3.66 -6.24 -8.58
N SER A 104 4.04 -6.67 -7.38
CA SER A 104 3.94 -5.85 -6.17
C SER A 104 4.94 -4.70 -6.15
N VAL A 105 6.17 -4.93 -6.61
CA VAL A 105 7.19 -3.88 -6.78
C VAL A 105 6.75 -2.85 -7.83
N GLN A 106 6.10 -3.30 -8.93
CA GLN A 106 5.53 -2.42 -9.94
C GLN A 106 4.49 -1.48 -9.32
N ARG A 107 3.53 -2.02 -8.54
CA ARG A 107 2.51 -1.21 -7.83
C ARG A 107 3.13 -0.19 -6.87
N VAL A 108 4.17 -0.58 -6.13
CA VAL A 108 4.89 0.36 -5.24
C VAL A 108 5.55 1.48 -6.06
N THR A 109 6.11 1.15 -7.23
CA THR A 109 6.70 2.14 -8.14
C THR A 109 5.66 3.13 -8.64
N ASP A 110 4.47 2.65 -9.02
CA ASP A 110 3.36 3.50 -9.45
C ASP A 110 2.91 4.45 -8.33
N ILE A 111 2.76 3.93 -7.10
CA ILE A 111 2.42 4.74 -5.91
C ILE A 111 3.48 5.81 -5.65
N ILE A 112 4.77 5.48 -5.77
CA ILE A 112 5.85 6.47 -5.62
C ILE A 112 5.76 7.54 -6.72
N GLY A 113 5.39 7.16 -7.94
CA GLY A 113 5.10 8.09 -9.04
C GLY A 113 3.97 9.06 -8.70
N GLU A 114 2.85 8.54 -8.19
CA GLU A 114 1.71 9.34 -7.74
C GLU A 114 2.08 10.27 -6.57
N ILE A 115 2.80 9.77 -5.55
CA ILE A 115 3.29 10.59 -4.43
C ILE A 115 4.19 11.71 -4.94
N SER A 116 5.08 11.41 -5.88
CA SER A 116 6.00 12.40 -6.44
C SER A 116 5.26 13.49 -7.22
N ALA A 117 4.21 13.13 -7.96
CA ALA A 117 3.34 14.08 -8.64
C ALA A 117 2.57 14.95 -7.65
N ALA A 118 1.94 14.35 -6.64
CA ALA A 118 1.23 15.06 -5.58
C ALA A 118 2.16 15.99 -4.78
N ALA A 119 3.40 15.57 -4.52
CA ALA A 119 4.39 16.40 -3.83
C ALA A 119 4.81 17.63 -4.65
N ARG A 120 4.90 17.50 -5.99
CA ARG A 120 5.12 18.66 -6.87
C ARG A 120 3.94 19.62 -6.84
N GLU A 121 2.71 19.11 -6.99
CA GLU A 121 1.51 19.93 -6.92
C GLU A 121 1.38 20.66 -5.56
N GLN A 122 1.65 19.95 -4.46
CA GLN A 122 1.67 20.57 -3.13
C GLN A 122 2.75 21.66 -3.02
N SER A 123 3.94 21.43 -3.58
CA SER A 123 5.03 22.42 -3.57
C SER A 123 4.64 23.69 -4.33
N GLU A 124 4.00 23.54 -5.49
CA GLU A 124 3.45 24.66 -6.26
C GLU A 124 2.35 25.38 -5.49
N GLY A 125 1.43 24.64 -4.85
CA GLY A 125 0.38 25.18 -4.00
C GLY A 125 0.92 25.98 -2.82
N ILE A 126 1.99 25.52 -2.18
CA ILE A 126 2.69 26.25 -1.11
C ILE A 126 3.26 27.57 -1.64
N GLY A 127 3.77 27.60 -2.88
CA GLY A 127 4.22 28.84 -3.53
C GLY A 127 3.10 29.88 -3.64
N VAL A 128 1.90 29.46 -4.05
CA VAL A 128 0.72 30.33 -4.13
C VAL A 128 0.29 30.84 -2.75
N VAL A 129 0.29 29.96 -1.73
CA VAL A 129 -0.02 30.34 -0.35
C VAL A 129 0.99 31.37 0.15
N ASN A 130 2.28 31.16 -0.08
CA ASN A 130 3.33 32.09 0.33
C ASN A 130 3.11 33.48 -0.29
N GLY A 131 2.87 33.54 -1.61
CA GLY A 131 2.58 34.82 -2.29
C GLY A 131 1.34 35.53 -1.73
N SER A 132 0.29 34.76 -1.38
CA SER A 132 -0.93 35.30 -0.77
C SER A 132 -0.66 35.86 0.64
N VAL A 133 0.18 35.21 1.44
CA VAL A 133 0.58 35.68 2.76
C VAL A 133 1.38 36.98 2.67
N VAL A 134 2.30 37.09 1.70
CA VAL A 134 3.04 38.34 1.45
C VAL A 134 2.08 39.48 1.07
N GLN A 135 1.08 39.21 0.24
CA GLN A 135 0.08 40.22 -0.13
C GLN A 135 -0.79 40.64 1.06
N LEU A 136 -1.20 39.69 1.91
CA LEU A 136 -1.94 39.97 3.13
C LEU A 136 -1.12 40.79 4.12
N ASP A 137 0.18 40.50 4.25
CA ASP A 137 1.10 41.29 5.06
C ASP A 137 1.18 42.74 4.55
N GLN A 138 1.33 42.92 3.23
CA GLN A 138 1.36 44.26 2.63
C GLN A 138 0.06 45.04 2.83
N MET A 139 -1.11 44.40 2.69
CA MET A 139 -2.40 45.04 3.01
C MET A 139 -2.52 45.36 4.49
N THR A 140 -1.98 44.52 5.37
CA THR A 140 -1.97 44.76 6.83
C THR A 140 -1.12 45.97 7.17
N GLN A 141 0.07 46.11 6.57
CA GLN A 141 0.92 47.28 6.72
C GLN A 141 0.25 48.55 6.17
N GLN A 142 -0.40 48.46 5.01
CA GLN A 142 -1.16 49.57 4.45
C GLN A 142 -2.31 50.00 5.36
N ASN A 143 -3.04 49.04 5.94
CA ASN A 143 -4.10 49.33 6.90
C ASN A 143 -3.55 50.01 8.16
N ALA A 144 -2.39 49.58 8.66
CA ALA A 144 -1.74 50.24 9.79
C ALA A 144 -1.38 51.70 9.45
N ALA A 145 -0.78 51.96 8.28
CA ALA A 145 -0.45 53.30 7.83
C ALA A 145 -1.71 54.19 7.66
N LEU A 146 -2.79 53.64 7.08
CA LEU A 146 -4.06 54.35 6.94
C LEU A 146 -4.69 54.69 8.29
N VAL A 147 -4.55 53.80 9.28
CA VAL A 147 -5.02 54.06 10.66
C VAL A 147 -4.20 55.16 11.32
N GLU A 148 -2.88 55.18 11.14
CA GLU A 148 -2.02 56.27 11.63
C GLU A 148 -2.38 57.62 10.98
N GLU A 149 -2.55 57.64 9.65
CA GLU A 149 -2.98 58.84 8.92
C GLU A 149 -4.36 59.33 9.38
N SER A 150 -5.30 58.40 9.58
CA SER A 150 -6.64 58.71 10.08
C SER A 150 -6.61 59.28 11.51
N ALA A 151 -5.75 58.74 12.37
CA ALA A 151 -5.55 59.26 13.72
C ALA A 151 -4.96 60.68 13.69
N ALA A 152 -3.96 60.93 12.83
CA ALA A 152 -3.39 62.27 12.64
C ALA A 152 -4.41 63.27 12.10
N ALA A 153 -5.24 62.87 11.13
CA ALA A 153 -6.32 63.69 10.60
C ALA A 153 -7.38 64.01 11.67
N ALA A 154 -7.77 63.02 12.49
CA ALA A 154 -8.70 63.21 13.59
C ALA A 154 -8.15 64.20 14.64
N GLU A 155 -6.86 64.15 14.96
CA GLU A 155 -6.23 65.10 15.88
C GLU A 155 -6.17 66.51 15.29
N SER A 156 -5.85 66.66 13.99
CA SER A 156 -5.89 67.95 13.31
C SER A 156 -7.29 68.58 13.31
N LEU A 157 -8.33 67.78 13.03
CA LEU A 157 -9.72 68.22 13.09
C LEU A 157 -10.13 68.63 14.51
N ARG A 158 -9.66 67.92 15.53
CA ARG A 158 -9.86 68.27 16.95
C ARG A 158 -9.22 69.61 17.28
N GLU A 159 -7.98 69.85 16.85
CA GLU A 159 -7.27 71.11 17.07
C GLU A 159 -7.99 72.29 16.38
N GLN A 160 -8.39 72.14 15.11
CA GLN A 160 -9.14 73.16 14.38
C GLN A 160 -10.48 73.49 15.05
N SER A 161 -11.21 72.47 15.50
CA SER A 161 -12.47 72.64 16.24
C SER A 161 -12.26 73.40 17.55
N GLY A 162 -11.17 73.11 18.26
CA GLY A 162 -10.75 73.84 19.47
C GLY A 162 -10.47 75.33 19.21
N ARG A 163 -9.68 75.64 18.18
CA ARG A 163 -9.39 77.03 17.77
C ARG A 163 -10.65 77.80 17.35
N MET A 164 -11.58 77.13 16.68
CA MET A 164 -12.86 77.72 16.30
C MET A 164 -13.74 78.01 17.52
N ALA A 165 -13.78 77.11 18.51
CA ALA A 165 -14.48 77.35 19.77
C ALA A 165 -13.88 78.52 20.56
N GLU A 166 -12.55 78.64 20.62
CA GLU A 166 -11.86 79.79 21.24
C GLU A 166 -12.20 81.11 20.55
N SER A 167 -12.18 81.13 19.21
CA SER A 167 -12.53 82.31 18.41
C SER A 167 -13.97 82.77 18.66
N ILE A 168 -14.92 81.83 18.79
CA ILE A 168 -16.31 82.13 19.14
C ILE A 168 -16.42 82.63 20.59
N GLY A 169 -15.60 82.11 21.52
CA GLY A 169 -15.59 82.50 22.93
C GLY A 169 -15.14 83.95 23.20
N VAL A 170 -14.39 84.57 22.30
CA VAL A 170 -14.02 86.00 22.38
C VAL A 170 -15.24 86.91 22.22
N PHE A 171 -16.29 86.45 21.52
CA PHE A 171 -17.53 87.19 21.39
C PHE A 171 -18.27 87.23 22.73
N ARG A 172 -17.97 88.27 23.52
CA ARG A 172 -18.74 88.60 24.72
C ARG A 172 -20.11 89.11 24.32
N LEU A 173 -21.10 88.24 24.38
CA LEU A 173 -22.49 88.64 24.44
C LEU A 173 -22.67 89.49 25.69
N SER A 174 -23.04 90.75 25.51
CA SER A 174 -23.37 91.63 26.63
C SER A 174 -24.39 90.92 27.52
N SER A 175 -23.99 90.62 28.75
CA SER A 175 -24.89 90.19 29.80
C SER A 175 -25.88 91.32 30.06
N THR A 176 -26.99 91.33 29.32
CA THR A 176 -28.24 91.90 29.81
C THR A 176 -28.80 90.88 30.79
N ALA A 177 -28.64 91.19 32.08
CA ALA A 177 -29.38 90.56 33.16
C ALA A 177 -30.86 91.05 33.14
N PRO A 178 -31.71 90.52 34.03
CA PRO A 178 -32.84 89.65 33.73
C PRO A 178 -34.18 90.38 33.56
N ARG A 179 -35.14 89.79 32.82
CA ARG A 179 -36.57 90.00 33.08
C ARG A 179 -37.20 88.70 33.57
N SER A 180 -37.39 88.65 34.88
CA SER A 180 -38.36 87.77 35.54
C SER A 180 -39.76 88.38 35.41
N THR A 181 -40.73 87.52 35.06
CA THR A 181 -42.19 87.47 35.34
C THR A 181 -42.84 86.72 34.16
N ALA A 182 -43.59 85.64 34.28
CA ALA A 182 -44.20 84.98 35.42
C ALA A 182 -44.50 83.49 35.09
N SER A 183 -44.33 82.65 36.12
CA SER A 183 -45.04 81.42 36.48
C SER A 183 -46.17 80.90 35.58
N ARG A 184 -46.10 79.59 35.25
CA ARG A 184 -47.23 78.63 35.41
C ARG A 184 -46.78 77.16 35.27
N THR A 185 -46.95 76.42 36.37
CA THR A 185 -47.04 74.94 36.51
C THR A 185 -48.01 74.70 37.69
N PRO A 186 -48.66 73.52 37.93
CA PRO A 186 -48.36 72.19 37.37
C PRO A 186 -49.56 71.23 37.03
N ALA A 187 -49.25 70.21 36.20
CA ALA A 187 -49.59 68.75 36.20
C ALA A 187 -51.00 68.19 36.58
N PRO A 188 -51.32 66.85 36.47
CA PRO A 188 -50.66 65.70 35.80
C PRO A 188 -51.62 64.77 34.99
N LYS A 189 -51.11 63.77 34.25
CA LYS A 189 -51.53 62.34 34.36
C LYS A 189 -50.64 61.38 33.54
N ARG A 190 -50.20 60.35 34.26
CA ARG A 190 -49.42 59.15 33.90
C ARG A 190 -50.40 58.01 33.59
N VAL A 191 -50.16 57.14 32.59
CA VAL A 191 -50.25 55.65 32.69
C VAL A 191 -49.44 54.99 31.55
N THR A 192 -48.99 53.78 31.86
CA THR A 192 -48.01 52.81 31.31
C THR A 192 -48.47 51.90 30.14
N SER A 193 -47.52 51.10 29.62
CA SER A 193 -47.66 49.75 28.98
C SER A 193 -47.93 49.76 27.44
N THR A 194 -47.38 48.94 26.53
CA THR A 194 -46.49 47.75 26.47
C THR A 194 -46.23 47.40 24.99
N ALA A 195 -45.08 46.75 24.66
CA ALA A 195 -44.81 45.88 23.48
C ALA A 195 -44.83 46.53 22.07
N SER A 196 -44.12 46.12 21.00
CA SER A 196 -43.13 45.08 20.69
C SER A 196 -42.64 45.33 19.24
N THR A 197 -41.40 44.89 18.94
CA THR A 197 -40.87 44.41 17.64
C THR A 197 -40.57 45.36 16.44
N ALA A 198 -39.26 45.44 16.17
CA ALA A 198 -38.56 44.96 14.95
C ALA A 198 -38.50 45.81 13.66
N ALA A 199 -37.23 46.04 13.27
CA ALA A 199 -36.63 45.90 11.94
C ALA A 199 -36.75 47.02 10.88
N ALA A 200 -35.57 47.60 10.58
CA ALA A 200 -35.16 48.22 9.31
C ALA A 200 -34.98 47.13 8.20
N PRO A 201 -34.70 47.40 6.89
CA PRO A 201 -34.10 48.62 6.29
C PRO A 201 -34.54 49.00 4.84
N ARG A 202 -33.97 50.08 4.28
CA ARG A 202 -33.85 50.40 2.82
C ARG A 202 -32.93 51.63 2.65
N ALA A 203 -32.10 51.85 1.63
CA ALA A 203 -31.47 51.12 0.51
C ALA A 203 -30.45 52.11 -0.12
N THR A 204 -29.46 51.63 -0.89
CA THR A 204 -29.22 51.93 -2.33
C THR A 204 -27.78 51.62 -2.75
N ALA A 205 -27.62 50.99 -3.93
CA ALA A 205 -26.38 50.83 -4.69
C ALA A 205 -26.69 50.92 -6.21
N PRO A 206 -25.75 51.31 -7.09
CA PRO A 206 -25.88 51.12 -8.54
C PRO A 206 -24.80 50.22 -9.21
N ALA A 207 -25.30 49.40 -10.15
CA ALA A 207 -24.83 48.94 -11.49
C ALA A 207 -23.40 48.39 -11.84
N ARG A 208 -23.34 47.05 -12.09
CA ARG A 208 -22.93 46.18 -13.28
C ARG A 208 -21.85 46.62 -14.34
N PRO A 209 -21.21 45.73 -15.17
CA PRO A 209 -21.77 44.49 -15.79
C PRO A 209 -20.89 43.21 -16.10
N ALA A 210 -21.61 42.08 -16.27
CA ALA A 210 -21.51 40.94 -17.24
C ALA A 210 -20.35 39.90 -17.30
N ALA A 211 -20.69 38.60 -17.16
CA ALA A 211 -20.32 37.47 -18.06
C ALA A 211 -21.16 36.19 -17.79
N LYS A 212 -21.33 35.33 -18.82
CA LYS A 212 -22.23 34.15 -18.94
C LYS A 212 -21.69 32.85 -18.29
N PRO A 213 -22.52 31.78 -18.11
CA PRO A 213 -22.21 30.63 -17.25
C PRO A 213 -21.62 29.41 -18.00
N ALA A 214 -20.76 28.65 -17.32
CA ALA A 214 -20.26 27.34 -17.73
C ALA A 214 -20.52 26.27 -16.65
N ALA A 215 -20.65 25.03 -17.12
CA ALA A 215 -21.32 23.89 -16.50
C ALA A 215 -20.64 23.25 -15.28
N LYS A 216 -21.46 22.56 -14.47
CA LYS A 216 -21.07 21.60 -13.41
C LYS A 216 -20.27 20.42 -13.98
N PRO A 217 -19.50 19.72 -13.13
CA PRO A 217 -19.71 18.30 -13.00
C PRO A 217 -20.03 17.86 -11.57
N ALA A 218 -20.76 16.75 -11.51
CA ALA A 218 -21.32 16.12 -10.33
C ALA A 218 -20.24 15.45 -9.47
N ARG A 219 -20.38 15.63 -8.15
CA ARG A 219 -19.65 14.90 -7.12
C ARG A 219 -20.23 13.48 -7.02
N VAL A 220 -19.42 12.48 -7.36
CA VAL A 220 -19.71 11.07 -7.10
C VAL A 220 -19.54 10.81 -5.61
N ALA A 221 -20.57 10.21 -4.99
CA ALA A 221 -20.58 9.80 -3.60
C ALA A 221 -19.74 8.51 -3.40
N PRO A 222 -19.08 8.32 -2.25
CA PRO A 222 -18.33 7.09 -1.98
C PRO A 222 -19.30 5.92 -1.71
N PRO A 223 -19.01 4.69 -2.17
CA PRO A 223 -19.85 3.54 -1.86
C PRO A 223 -19.64 3.10 -0.41
N LYS A 224 -20.75 2.65 0.19
CA LYS A 224 -20.83 2.06 1.52
C LYS A 224 -19.98 0.79 1.59
N ALA A 225 -19.23 0.66 2.68
CA ALA A 225 -18.51 -0.55 3.03
C ALA A 225 -19.51 -1.65 3.44
N ASP A 226 -19.55 -2.72 2.64
CA ASP A 226 -20.18 -3.96 3.04
C ASP A 226 -19.32 -4.69 4.07
N ALA A 227 -20.00 -5.22 5.08
CA ALA A 227 -19.45 -5.92 6.23
C ALA A 227 -18.80 -7.25 5.80
N ALA A 228 -17.52 -7.43 6.17
CA ALA A 228 -16.86 -8.73 6.17
C ALA A 228 -17.17 -9.48 7.48
N PRO A 229 -17.38 -10.81 7.46
CA PRO A 229 -17.66 -11.59 8.66
C PRO A 229 -16.39 -11.84 9.48
N ALA A 230 -16.56 -11.92 10.79
CA ALA A 230 -15.50 -12.11 11.79
C ALA A 230 -14.71 -13.43 11.60
N PRO A 231 -13.40 -13.47 11.91
CA PRO A 231 -12.66 -14.72 11.98
C PRO A 231 -12.96 -15.48 13.28
N ALA A 232 -13.11 -16.80 13.16
CA ALA A 232 -13.29 -17.74 14.26
C ALA A 232 -12.04 -17.83 15.18
N PRO A 233 -12.20 -18.15 16.48
CA PRO A 233 -11.06 -18.26 17.39
C PRO A 233 -10.26 -19.54 17.15
N ALA A 234 -8.93 -19.42 17.12
CA ALA A 234 -8.01 -20.56 17.12
C ALA A 234 -8.00 -21.28 18.47
N PRO A 235 -7.77 -22.61 18.51
CA PRO A 235 -7.79 -23.38 19.75
C PRO A 235 -6.55 -23.12 20.61
N ALA A 236 -6.77 -23.18 21.93
CA ALA A 236 -5.76 -23.02 22.97
C ALA A 236 -4.58 -23.99 22.80
N ARG A 237 -3.35 -23.44 22.78
CA ARG A 237 -2.13 -24.23 22.93
C ARG A 237 -1.95 -24.54 24.41
N ALA A 238 -1.91 -25.83 24.71
CA ALA A 238 -1.65 -26.38 26.03
C ALA A 238 -0.31 -25.87 26.60
N ALA A 239 -0.32 -25.68 27.92
CA ALA A 239 0.84 -25.39 28.75
C ALA A 239 1.96 -26.42 28.54
N GLN A 240 3.18 -25.92 28.38
CA GLN A 240 4.38 -26.61 28.84
C GLN A 240 5.04 -25.70 29.87
N ALA A 241 4.99 -26.13 31.12
CA ALA A 241 5.90 -25.74 32.17
C ALA A 241 7.16 -26.62 32.07
N ALA A 242 8.35 -26.00 32.16
CA ALA A 242 9.53 -26.47 32.91
C ALA A 242 10.81 -25.76 32.44
N GLY A 243 11.62 -25.28 33.39
CA GLY A 243 12.97 -24.71 33.22
C GLY A 243 12.95 -23.18 33.23
N GLU A 244 12.91 -22.48 34.37
CA GLU A 244 13.97 -22.33 35.39
C GLU A 244 15.32 -21.84 34.82
N ASP A 245 15.69 -20.66 35.33
CA ASP A 245 17.02 -20.08 35.52
C ASP A 245 17.72 -19.35 34.36
N GLY A 246 18.04 -18.07 34.62
CA GLY A 246 19.26 -17.46 34.09
C GLY A 246 19.15 -16.01 33.62
N ASP A 247 19.41 -15.10 34.55
CA ASP A 247 20.42 -14.06 34.36
C ASP A 247 20.10 -12.87 33.42
N TRP A 248 19.54 -11.80 34.00
CA TRP A 248 19.62 -10.44 33.46
C TRP A 248 19.91 -9.44 34.59
N GLU A 249 21.17 -9.35 35.00
CA GLU A 249 21.76 -8.13 35.57
C GLU A 249 23.19 -7.98 35.02
N THR A 250 23.55 -6.76 34.60
CA THR A 250 24.89 -6.27 34.18
C THR A 250 25.32 -6.53 32.72
N PHE A 251 25.08 -5.58 31.81
CA PHE A 251 26.00 -4.49 31.41
C PHE A 251 25.40 -3.65 30.28
#